data_AF-A0A966WR87-F1
#
_entry.id   AF-A0A966WR87-F1
#
_cell.length_a   1.000
_cell.length_b   1.000
_cell.length_c   1.000
_cell.angle_alpha   90.00
_cell.angle_beta   90.00
_cell.angle_gamma   90.00
#
_symmetry.space_group_name_H-M   'P 1'
#
loop_
_entity.id
_entity.type
_entity.pdbx_description
1 polymer ?
#
loop_
_entity_poly.entity_id
_entity_poly.type
_entity_poly.pdbx_seq_one_letter_code
_entity_poly.pdbx_strand_id
1 'polypeptide(L)'
;MTPPRRRAEEETDSAILPPPPRHGAMRRRDRAAQKQWAGVSNKNQSAVKRPAEEAEDEDRQRLYAAPALEKGLDILELLAGQEGGLTRRDIAEQLGRSVGEVFRMVECLARRAYLIQSEDTYVLGMKLFELAHEFPPMNRLLKEALPRMDALAKTIEQSCHMTVLSGLRQLVVAQIDPPGGMGFSVKLGATLDLVKSASGQVLLAFAPAGEAHRLLNQVAAGEDRQMAEKAVAKVARQGFARMRSRQFSGLDAISYPVLNRQGHAVAALTVPYVTRLDEPTRKPALYAQERLAEVVAELTAALGGKASPAPVRGGAELERTGRRLNAAGGRGPASQ
;
A
#
# COMPACT_ATOMS: atom_id res chain seq x y z
N MET A 1 -22.56 -68.73 -3.75
CA MET A 1 -22.65 -67.25 -3.79
C MET A 1 -22.52 -66.75 -2.36
N THR A 2 -21.35 -66.22 -2.05
CA THR A 2 -20.90 -65.90 -0.68
C THR A 2 -20.85 -64.37 -0.57
N PRO A 3 -21.43 -63.73 0.47
CA PRO A 3 -21.36 -62.29 0.60
C PRO A 3 -20.08 -61.87 1.35
N PRO A 4 -19.41 -60.76 0.98
CA PRO A 4 -18.49 -60.07 1.88
C PRO A 4 -19.21 -58.85 2.49
N ARG A 5 -19.48 -58.89 3.80
CA ARG A 5 -18.73 -58.21 4.89
C ARG A 5 -18.64 -56.68 4.76
N ARG A 6 -19.51 -55.99 5.52
CA ARG A 6 -19.32 -54.60 5.96
C ARG A 6 -18.12 -54.52 6.92
N ARG A 7 -17.20 -53.57 6.68
CA ARG A 7 -16.23 -53.02 7.65
C ARG A 7 -16.57 -51.53 7.74
N ALA A 8 -17.06 -51.07 8.90
CA ALA A 8 -16.30 -50.55 10.03
C ALA A 8 -15.89 -49.09 9.76
N GLU A 9 -16.66 -48.21 10.38
CA GLU A 9 -16.38 -46.80 10.61
C GLU A 9 -15.02 -46.67 11.32
N GLU A 10 -14.17 -45.76 10.85
CA GLU A 10 -12.95 -45.37 11.56
C GLU A 10 -12.98 -43.85 11.73
N GLU A 11 -12.83 -43.46 12.98
CA GLU A 11 -13.10 -42.16 13.58
C GLU A 11 -12.14 -41.07 13.11
N THR A 12 -12.69 -39.86 13.08
CA THR A 12 -12.01 -38.58 12.90
C THR A 12 -11.07 -38.28 14.07
N ASP A 13 -9.78 -38.10 13.81
CA ASP A 13 -8.85 -37.45 14.75
C ASP A 13 -8.58 -36.01 14.29
N SER A 14 -9.42 -35.07 14.76
CA SER A 14 -9.21 -33.65 14.59
C SER A 14 -8.23 -33.15 15.64
N ALA A 15 -7.03 -32.75 15.24
CA ALA A 15 -6.09 -32.06 16.10
C ALA A 15 -6.66 -30.68 16.51
N ILE A 16 -7.27 -30.62 17.70
CA ILE A 16 -7.74 -29.40 18.35
C ILE A 16 -6.51 -28.63 18.87
N LEU A 17 -6.22 -27.47 18.27
CA LEU A 17 -5.27 -26.49 18.80
C LEU A 17 -5.79 -25.93 20.14
N PRO A 18 -4.95 -25.80 21.19
CA PRO A 18 -5.39 -25.20 22.44
C PRO A 18 -5.61 -23.67 22.29
N PRO A 19 -6.59 -23.09 23.01
CA PRO A 19 -6.87 -21.66 22.94
C PRO A 19 -5.77 -20.81 23.57
N PRO A 20 -5.58 -19.55 23.13
CA PRO A 20 -4.55 -18.67 23.67
C PRO A 20 -4.83 -18.25 25.13
N PRO A 21 -3.79 -18.01 25.95
CA PRO A 21 -3.97 -17.65 27.35
C PRO A 21 -4.57 -16.25 27.51
N ARG A 22 -5.55 -16.14 28.41
CA ARG A 22 -6.22 -14.89 28.79
C ARG A 22 -5.30 -14.01 29.65
N HIS A 23 -5.31 -12.71 29.38
CA HIS A 23 -4.59 -11.68 30.13
C HIS A 23 -4.97 -11.65 31.62
N GLY A 24 -3.95 -11.62 32.48
CA GLY A 24 -4.06 -11.10 33.85
C GLY A 24 -3.23 -11.85 34.88
N ALA A 25 -2.01 -11.37 35.16
CA ALA A 25 -1.45 -11.20 36.52
C ALA A 25 0.06 -10.94 36.47
N MET A 26 0.42 -9.69 36.77
CA MET A 26 1.74 -9.19 37.10
C MET A 26 2.33 -9.96 38.31
N ARG A 27 3.51 -10.56 38.17
CA ARG A 27 4.33 -11.00 39.33
C ARG A 27 5.78 -10.53 39.21
N ARG A 28 6.09 -9.65 40.17
CA ARG A 28 7.35 -9.20 40.75
C ARG A 28 8.55 -10.15 40.65
N ARG A 29 9.65 -9.61 40.11
CA ARG A 29 11.10 -9.89 40.26
C ARG A 29 11.67 -9.72 38.84
N ASP A 30 12.17 -8.55 38.46
CA ASP A 30 13.58 -8.19 38.66
C ASP A 30 13.78 -6.68 38.87
N ARG A 31 13.83 -6.28 40.14
CA ARG A 31 14.42 -5.00 40.59
C ARG A 31 15.85 -5.29 41.06
N ALA A 32 16.78 -5.54 40.15
CA ALA A 32 18.20 -5.67 40.50
C ALA A 32 19.11 -5.56 39.26
N ALA A 33 18.99 -4.50 38.47
CA ALA A 33 20.04 -4.12 37.51
C ALA A 33 20.02 -2.61 37.20
N GLN A 34 19.56 -1.82 38.17
CA GLN A 34 19.50 -0.36 38.08
C GLN A 34 20.37 0.19 39.21
N LYS A 35 21.69 0.22 38.99
CA LYS A 35 22.70 1.07 39.66
C LYS A 35 24.11 0.65 39.22
N GLN A 36 24.62 1.24 38.15
CA GLN A 36 26.02 1.67 37.94
C GLN A 36 26.30 1.92 36.45
N TRP A 37 25.97 3.13 35.99
CA TRP A 37 26.90 3.97 35.22
C TRP A 37 26.33 5.39 35.22
N ALA A 38 26.63 6.12 36.29
CA ALA A 38 26.49 7.56 36.29
C ALA A 38 27.77 8.14 35.67
N GLY A 39 27.61 9.03 34.69
CA GLY A 39 28.67 9.96 34.27
C GLY A 39 29.37 9.63 32.95
N VAL A 40 28.70 9.91 31.83
CA VAL A 40 29.32 10.64 30.71
C VAL A 40 28.26 11.57 30.13
N SER A 41 28.48 12.87 30.31
CA SER A 41 27.69 13.94 29.71
C SER A 41 27.90 13.94 28.20
N ASN A 42 26.82 13.86 27.42
CA ASN A 42 26.85 14.33 26.03
C ASN A 42 25.59 15.14 25.73
N LYS A 43 25.80 16.45 25.63
CA LYS A 43 24.85 17.43 25.12
C LYS A 43 24.57 17.10 23.65
N ASN A 44 23.35 16.67 23.34
CA ASN A 44 22.81 16.96 22.02
C ASN A 44 21.30 17.21 22.13
N GLN A 45 20.97 18.49 22.01
CA GLN A 45 19.62 19.02 22.04
C GLN A 45 18.93 18.64 20.73
N SER A 46 17.97 17.72 20.78
CA SER A 46 16.91 17.64 19.77
C SER A 46 15.80 18.61 20.19
N ALA A 47 15.55 19.58 19.33
CA ALA A 47 14.77 20.80 19.58
C ALA A 47 13.37 20.53 20.16
N VAL A 48 13.18 20.96 21.41
CA VAL A 48 11.85 21.28 21.95
C VAL A 48 11.43 22.57 21.23
N LYS A 49 10.36 22.52 20.42
CA LYS A 49 9.76 23.76 19.87
C LYS A 49 9.47 24.70 21.04
N ARG A 50 9.87 25.96 20.91
CA ARG A 50 9.65 26.94 21.99
C ARG A 50 8.13 27.17 22.11
N PRO A 51 7.57 27.33 23.32
CA PRO A 51 6.13 27.55 23.52
C PRO A 51 5.54 28.69 22.68
N ALA A 52 6.37 29.67 22.31
CA ALA A 52 6.00 30.77 21.42
C ALA A 52 5.81 30.34 19.94
N GLU A 53 6.60 29.39 19.42
CA GLU A 53 6.47 28.89 18.04
C GLU A 53 5.24 28.00 17.87
N GLU A 54 4.86 27.24 18.91
CA GLU A 54 3.61 26.45 18.91
C GLU A 54 2.37 27.35 19.03
N ALA A 55 2.43 28.38 19.88
CA ALA A 55 1.36 29.37 19.98
C ALA A 55 1.19 30.18 18.68
N GLU A 56 2.28 30.52 17.99
CA GLU A 56 2.25 31.20 16.69
C GLU A 56 1.73 30.30 15.55
N ASP A 57 2.05 28.99 15.55
CA ASP A 57 1.49 28.00 14.62
C ASP A 57 -0.01 27.79 14.87
N GLU A 58 -0.46 27.73 16.13
CA GLU A 58 -1.88 27.62 16.50
C GLU A 58 -2.67 28.90 16.15
N ASP A 59 -2.12 30.09 16.40
CA ASP A 59 -2.76 31.35 16.01
C ASP A 59 -2.81 31.50 14.48
N ARG A 60 -1.78 31.04 13.76
CA ARG A 60 -1.80 30.95 12.29
C ARG A 60 -2.87 29.98 11.79
N GLN A 61 -3.03 28.82 12.42
CA GLN A 61 -4.09 27.87 12.06
C GLN A 61 -5.49 28.45 12.29
N ARG A 62 -5.68 29.24 13.37
CA ARG A 62 -6.94 29.95 13.63
C ARG A 62 -7.20 31.08 12.64
N LEU A 63 -6.16 31.79 12.20
CA LEU A 63 -6.25 32.89 11.22
C LEU A 63 -6.70 32.43 9.81
N TYR A 64 -6.53 31.15 9.47
CA TYR A 64 -6.98 30.55 8.20
C TYR A 64 -8.09 29.51 8.37
N ALA A 65 -8.71 29.43 9.55
CA ALA A 65 -9.80 28.48 9.78
C ALA A 65 -10.99 28.81 8.86
N ALA A 66 -11.49 27.80 8.16
CA ALA A 66 -12.71 27.88 7.36
C ALA A 66 -13.74 26.87 7.91
N PRO A 67 -14.33 27.12 9.10
CA PRO A 67 -15.04 26.09 9.85
C PRO A 67 -16.25 25.52 9.11
N ALA A 68 -16.90 26.32 8.27
CA ALA A 68 -18.01 25.85 7.43
C ALA A 68 -17.51 24.90 6.33
N LEU A 69 -16.38 25.20 5.70
CA LEU A 69 -15.79 24.34 4.67
C LEU A 69 -15.34 23.01 5.28
N GLU A 70 -14.64 23.05 6.41
CA GLU A 70 -14.22 21.84 7.15
C GLU A 70 -15.42 20.94 7.48
N LYS A 71 -16.48 21.53 8.05
CA LYS A 71 -17.74 20.80 8.32
C LYS A 71 -18.32 20.16 7.05
N GLY A 72 -18.28 20.87 5.92
CA GLY A 72 -18.74 20.35 4.65
C GLY A 72 -17.91 19.15 4.17
N LEU A 73 -16.59 19.20 4.32
CA LEU A 73 -15.69 18.11 3.95
C LEU A 73 -15.87 16.90 4.87
N ASP A 74 -15.98 17.11 6.18
CA ASP A 74 -16.24 16.05 7.17
C ASP A 74 -17.51 15.25 6.82
N ILE A 75 -18.57 15.93 6.37
CA ILE A 75 -19.82 15.28 5.97
C ILE A 75 -19.62 14.38 4.75
N LEU A 76 -18.85 14.83 3.75
CA LEU A 76 -18.56 14.03 2.56
C LEU A 76 -17.74 12.79 2.91
N GLU A 77 -16.73 12.95 3.76
CA GLU A 77 -15.86 11.86 4.22
C GLU A 77 -16.63 10.84 5.06
N LEU A 78 -17.53 11.32 5.93
CA LEU A 78 -18.42 10.45 6.71
C LEU A 78 -19.33 9.62 5.80
N LEU A 79 -20.03 10.27 4.86
CA LEU A 79 -20.99 9.61 3.99
C LEU A 79 -20.33 8.67 2.97
N ALA A 80 -19.04 8.85 2.66
CA ALA A 80 -18.30 7.95 1.77
C ALA A 80 -18.23 6.49 2.28
N GLY A 81 -18.38 6.27 3.59
CA GLY A 81 -18.41 4.94 4.20
C GLY A 81 -19.80 4.37 4.43
N GLN A 82 -20.88 5.05 4.04
CA GLN A 82 -22.26 4.73 4.44
C GLN A 82 -23.12 4.34 3.23
N GLU A 83 -23.28 3.03 3.00
CA GLU A 83 -24.03 2.51 1.83
C GLU A 83 -25.50 2.97 1.79
N GLY A 84 -26.15 3.10 2.95
CA GLY A 84 -27.55 3.52 3.06
C GLY A 84 -27.77 5.03 3.23
N GLY A 85 -26.69 5.82 3.27
CA GLY A 85 -26.74 7.22 3.67
C GLY A 85 -27.10 7.41 5.15
N LEU A 86 -27.24 8.66 5.56
CA LEU A 86 -27.52 9.04 6.95
C LEU A 86 -28.57 10.15 7.01
N THR A 87 -29.38 10.18 8.08
CA THR A 87 -30.23 11.35 8.33
C THR A 87 -29.37 12.53 8.80
N ARG A 88 -29.91 13.75 8.73
CA ARG A 88 -29.21 14.94 9.28
C ARG A 88 -28.85 14.79 10.76
N ARG A 89 -29.69 14.08 11.53
CA ARG A 89 -29.45 13.82 12.95
C ARG A 89 -28.26 12.89 13.12
N ASP A 90 -28.21 11.81 12.36
CA ASP A 90 -27.12 10.83 12.43
C ASP A 90 -25.79 11.44 12.00
N ILE A 91 -25.80 12.29 10.98
CA ILE A 91 -24.60 13.05 10.56
C ILE A 91 -24.09 13.93 11.70
N ALA A 92 -24.98 14.69 12.33
CA ALA A 92 -24.61 15.56 13.45
C ALA A 92 -24.05 14.76 14.64
N GLU A 93 -24.70 13.65 14.99
CA GLU A 93 -24.29 12.76 16.07
C GLU A 93 -22.92 12.14 15.81
N GLN A 94 -22.69 11.58 14.62
CA GLN A 94 -21.42 10.93 14.29
C GLN A 94 -20.25 11.91 14.15
N LEU A 95 -20.52 13.17 13.77
CA LEU A 95 -19.49 14.22 13.75
C LEU A 95 -19.29 14.91 15.10
N GLY A 96 -20.10 14.58 16.12
CA GLY A 96 -20.05 15.26 17.43
C GLY A 96 -20.42 16.75 17.35
N ARG A 97 -21.35 17.10 16.45
CA ARG A 97 -21.77 18.48 16.16
C ARG A 97 -23.27 18.66 16.41
N SER A 98 -23.74 19.90 16.50
CA SER A 98 -25.19 20.16 16.57
C SER A 98 -25.85 20.07 15.19
N VAL A 99 -27.14 19.71 15.17
CA VAL A 99 -27.92 19.64 13.91
C VAL A 99 -27.93 20.99 13.19
N GLY A 100 -28.00 22.11 13.91
CA GLY A 100 -27.96 23.44 13.33
C GLY A 100 -26.64 23.78 12.62
N GLU A 101 -25.52 23.26 13.13
CA GLU A 101 -24.19 23.44 12.52
C GLU A 101 -24.03 22.65 11.22
N VAL A 102 -24.57 21.44 11.17
CA VAL A 102 -24.48 20.54 10.00
C VAL A 102 -25.51 20.91 8.94
N PHE A 103 -26.70 21.39 9.35
CA PHE A 103 -27.83 21.70 8.45
C PHE A 103 -27.41 22.56 7.26
N ARG A 104 -26.78 23.73 7.50
CA ARG A 104 -26.39 24.65 6.42
C ARG A 104 -25.41 24.00 5.44
N MET A 105 -24.57 23.08 5.91
CA MET A 105 -23.58 22.39 5.08
C MET A 105 -24.23 21.31 4.24
N VAL A 106 -25.09 20.47 4.84
CA VAL A 106 -25.87 19.45 4.12
C VAL A 106 -26.71 20.07 3.00
N GLU A 107 -27.45 21.14 3.30
CA GLU A 107 -28.27 21.85 2.30
C GLU A 107 -27.41 22.46 1.18
N CYS A 108 -26.22 22.97 1.52
CA CYS A 108 -25.28 23.50 0.53
C CYS A 108 -24.73 22.39 -0.39
N LEU A 109 -24.32 21.26 0.19
CA LEU A 109 -23.79 20.12 -0.56
C LEU A 109 -24.87 19.48 -1.44
N ALA A 110 -26.09 19.34 -0.93
CA ALA A 110 -27.24 18.84 -1.69
C ALA A 110 -27.59 19.75 -2.88
N ARG A 111 -27.68 21.07 -2.64
CA ARG A 111 -27.92 22.06 -3.72
C ARG A 111 -26.84 22.03 -4.79
N ARG A 112 -25.60 21.68 -4.44
CA ARG A 112 -24.46 21.56 -5.36
C ARG A 112 -24.28 20.14 -5.93
N ALA A 113 -25.24 19.25 -5.71
CA ALA A 113 -25.26 17.84 -6.15
C ALA A 113 -24.12 16.97 -5.60
N TYR A 114 -23.43 17.42 -4.55
CA TYR A 114 -22.49 16.57 -3.81
C TYR A 114 -23.21 15.54 -2.95
N LEU A 115 -24.43 15.86 -2.49
CA LEU A 115 -25.33 14.93 -1.81
C LEU A 115 -26.62 14.79 -2.61
N ILE A 116 -27.24 13.62 -2.51
CA ILE A 116 -28.60 13.36 -2.98
C ILE A 116 -29.44 13.05 -1.74
N GLN A 117 -30.59 13.71 -1.62
CA GLN A 117 -31.56 13.40 -0.58
C GLN A 117 -32.49 12.29 -1.06
N SER A 118 -32.61 11.22 -0.28
CA SER A 118 -33.58 10.15 -0.48
C SER A 118 -34.43 10.05 0.78
N GLU A 119 -35.69 10.47 0.70
CA GLU A 119 -36.57 10.62 1.88
C GLU A 119 -35.91 11.53 2.94
N ASP A 120 -35.59 10.98 4.11
CA ASP A 120 -34.94 11.68 5.22
C ASP A 120 -33.42 11.45 5.29
N THR A 121 -32.86 10.60 4.43
CA THR A 121 -31.43 10.29 4.38
C THR A 121 -30.72 11.05 3.26
N TYR A 122 -29.42 11.27 3.46
CA TYR A 122 -28.52 11.87 2.51
C TYR A 122 -27.45 10.86 2.13
N VAL A 123 -27.26 10.67 0.83
CA VAL A 123 -26.20 9.84 0.24
C VAL A 123 -25.26 10.72 -0.58
N LEU A 124 -24.04 10.23 -0.87
CA LEU A 124 -23.16 10.92 -1.81
C LEU A 124 -23.77 10.93 -3.22
N GLY A 125 -23.73 12.10 -3.86
CA GLY A 125 -24.04 12.26 -5.27
C GLY A 125 -22.83 12.00 -6.17
N MET A 126 -23.06 12.07 -7.49
CA MET A 126 -22.01 11.82 -8.49
C MET A 126 -21.04 12.98 -8.69
N LYS A 127 -21.22 14.12 -8.00
CA LYS A 127 -20.44 15.33 -8.28
C LYS A 127 -18.93 15.14 -8.07
N LEU A 128 -18.53 14.41 -7.02
CA LEU A 128 -17.12 14.11 -6.77
C LEU A 128 -16.52 13.24 -7.88
N PHE A 129 -17.30 12.30 -8.44
CA PHE A 129 -16.88 11.46 -9.54
C PHE A 129 -16.67 12.27 -10.83
N GLU A 130 -17.60 13.18 -11.15
CA GLU A 130 -17.47 14.10 -12.30
C GLU A 130 -16.18 14.91 -12.19
N LEU A 131 -15.94 15.55 -11.04
CA LEU A 131 -14.76 16.38 -10.80
C LEU A 131 -13.46 15.57 -10.89
N ALA A 132 -13.45 14.35 -10.37
CA ALA A 132 -12.29 13.46 -10.46
C ALA A 132 -11.96 13.08 -11.92
N HIS A 133 -12.97 12.93 -12.77
CA HIS A 133 -12.80 12.58 -14.20
C HIS A 133 -12.50 13.80 -15.09
N GLU A 134 -12.90 14.99 -14.67
CA GLU A 134 -12.54 16.25 -15.33
C GLU A 134 -11.07 16.62 -15.14
N PHE A 135 -10.38 16.07 -14.12
CA PHE A 135 -8.96 16.35 -13.86
C PHE A 135 -8.06 15.74 -14.96
N PRO A 136 -7.51 16.55 -15.90
CA PRO A 136 -6.93 16.02 -17.14
C PRO A 136 -5.70 15.11 -16.96
N PRO A 137 -4.78 15.38 -16.01
CA PRO A 137 -3.61 14.50 -15.80
C PRO A 137 -4.00 13.08 -15.37
N MET A 138 -4.97 12.94 -14.46
CA MET A 138 -5.41 11.62 -13.98
C MET A 138 -6.19 10.88 -15.06
N ASN A 139 -7.09 11.58 -15.77
CA ASN A 139 -7.86 10.98 -16.85
C ASN A 139 -6.95 10.41 -17.95
N ARG A 140 -5.93 11.18 -18.38
CA ARG A 140 -4.94 10.69 -19.34
C ARG A 140 -4.17 9.47 -18.83
N LEU A 141 -3.73 9.48 -17.56
CA LEU A 141 -3.04 8.35 -16.96
C LEU A 141 -3.91 7.09 -16.97
N LEU A 142 -5.15 7.18 -16.48
CA LEU A 142 -6.06 6.05 -16.37
C LEU A 142 -6.48 5.50 -17.73
N LYS A 143 -6.75 6.38 -18.70
CA LYS A 143 -7.10 6.01 -20.07
C LYS A 143 -6.01 5.17 -20.74
N GLU A 144 -4.74 5.49 -20.50
CA GLU A 144 -3.61 4.71 -21.01
C GLU A 144 -3.34 3.46 -20.17
N ALA A 145 -3.50 3.54 -18.85
CA ALA A 145 -3.13 2.47 -17.93
C ALA A 145 -4.10 1.28 -17.95
N LEU A 146 -5.41 1.54 -17.88
CA LEU A 146 -6.41 0.49 -17.63
C LEU A 146 -6.38 -0.65 -18.67
N PRO A 147 -6.35 -0.40 -20.00
CA PRO A 147 -6.28 -1.48 -20.99
C PRO A 147 -5.00 -2.33 -20.85
N ARG A 148 -3.88 -1.70 -20.50
CA ARG A 148 -2.59 -2.37 -20.33
C ARG A 148 -2.53 -3.17 -19.04
N MET A 149 -3.12 -2.64 -17.97
CA MET A 149 -3.27 -3.34 -16.69
C MET A 149 -4.15 -4.59 -16.84
N ASP A 150 -5.26 -4.49 -17.58
CA ASP A 150 -6.14 -5.63 -17.87
C ASP A 150 -5.40 -6.74 -18.64
N ALA A 151 -4.69 -6.37 -19.72
CA ALA A 151 -3.87 -7.29 -20.49
C ALA A 151 -2.73 -7.91 -19.64
N LEU A 152 -2.09 -7.12 -18.78
CA LEU A 152 -1.06 -7.58 -17.85
C LEU A 152 -1.63 -8.64 -16.91
N ALA A 153 -2.73 -8.32 -16.21
CA ALA A 153 -3.36 -9.20 -15.24
C ALA A 153 -3.76 -10.54 -15.85
N LYS A 154 -4.33 -10.53 -17.06
CA LYS A 154 -4.62 -11.74 -17.85
C LYS A 154 -3.36 -12.52 -18.20
N THR A 155 -2.29 -11.83 -18.58
CA THR A 155 -1.03 -12.46 -18.99
C THR A 155 -0.31 -13.12 -17.82
N ILE A 156 -0.23 -12.47 -16.66
CA ILE A 156 0.51 -12.98 -15.50
C ILE A 156 -0.40 -13.77 -14.53
N GLU A 157 -1.71 -13.75 -14.79
CA GLU A 157 -2.77 -14.31 -13.95
C GLU A 157 -2.77 -13.81 -12.49
N GLN A 158 -2.31 -12.59 -12.27
CA GLN A 158 -2.28 -11.94 -10.96
C GLN A 158 -3.04 -10.63 -11.05
N SER A 159 -3.45 -10.11 -9.91
CA SER A 159 -3.96 -8.75 -9.87
C SER A 159 -2.84 -7.74 -10.13
N CYS A 160 -3.23 -6.51 -10.44
CA CYS A 160 -2.32 -5.37 -10.37
C CYS A 160 -3.08 -4.12 -9.93
N HIS A 161 -2.36 -3.18 -9.32
CA HIS A 161 -2.94 -1.91 -8.88
C HIS A 161 -1.98 -0.76 -9.12
N MET A 162 -2.54 0.41 -9.36
CA MET A 162 -1.81 1.65 -9.57
C MET A 162 -2.02 2.59 -8.39
N THR A 163 -0.93 3.17 -7.90
CA THR A 163 -0.94 4.11 -6.79
C THR A 163 -0.32 5.44 -7.18
N VAL A 164 -0.81 6.52 -6.58
CA VAL A 164 -0.24 7.86 -6.69
C VAL A 164 0.06 8.40 -5.30
N LEU A 165 1.02 9.32 -5.21
CA LEU A 165 1.26 10.05 -3.96
C LEU A 165 0.05 10.94 -3.64
N SER A 166 -0.44 10.86 -2.41
CA SER A 166 -1.53 11.69 -1.90
C SER A 166 -1.17 12.18 -0.50
N GLY A 167 -0.66 13.42 -0.44
CA GLY A 167 -0.10 13.99 0.79
C GLY A 167 1.04 13.14 1.35
N LEU A 168 0.84 12.60 2.56
CA LEU A 168 1.81 11.75 3.28
C LEU A 168 1.55 10.25 3.12
N ARG A 169 0.63 9.88 2.22
CA ARG A 169 0.25 8.50 1.93
C ARG A 169 0.27 8.27 0.42
N GLN A 170 -0.09 7.07 0.00
CA GLN A 170 -0.41 6.80 -1.39
C GLN A 170 -1.87 6.32 -1.51
N LEU A 171 -2.49 6.62 -2.65
CA LEU A 171 -3.88 6.28 -2.96
C LEU A 171 -3.91 5.31 -4.15
N VAL A 172 -4.67 4.23 -4.04
CA VAL A 172 -4.95 3.33 -5.16
C VAL A 172 -5.96 3.99 -6.09
N VAL A 173 -5.55 4.30 -7.32
CA VAL A 173 -6.35 5.00 -8.33
C VAL A 173 -6.82 4.11 -9.48
N ALA A 174 -6.25 2.92 -9.61
CA ALA A 174 -6.72 1.88 -10.51
C ALA A 174 -6.39 0.50 -9.93
N GLN A 175 -7.24 -0.48 -10.23
CA GLN A 175 -7.03 -1.87 -9.87
C GLN A 175 -7.58 -2.79 -10.97
N ILE A 176 -6.96 -3.96 -11.13
CA ILE A 176 -7.52 -5.09 -11.88
C ILE A 176 -7.40 -6.32 -10.99
N ASP A 177 -8.53 -7.00 -10.78
CA ASP A 177 -8.62 -8.22 -9.99
C ASP A 177 -7.96 -9.42 -10.69
N PRO A 178 -7.57 -10.48 -9.94
CA PRO A 178 -7.01 -11.67 -10.55
C PRO A 178 -8.07 -12.34 -11.45
N PRO A 179 -7.75 -12.70 -12.72
CA PRO A 179 -8.73 -13.23 -13.67
C PRO A 179 -9.47 -14.51 -13.22
N GLY A 180 -8.81 -15.33 -12.40
CA GLY A 180 -9.36 -16.58 -11.88
C GLY A 180 -10.30 -16.43 -10.67
N GLY A 181 -10.60 -15.20 -10.23
CA GLY A 181 -11.46 -14.91 -9.07
C GLY A 181 -10.86 -15.27 -7.71
N MET A 182 -9.82 -16.10 -7.66
CA MET A 182 -9.04 -16.41 -6.48
C MET A 182 -7.69 -15.68 -6.52
N GLY A 183 -7.40 -14.88 -5.49
CA GLY A 183 -6.12 -14.22 -5.33
C GLY A 183 -6.17 -13.06 -4.34
N PHE A 184 -5.13 -12.22 -4.40
CA PHE A 184 -5.01 -11.02 -3.58
C PHE A 184 -5.23 -9.79 -4.45
N SER A 185 -6.04 -8.82 -4.03
CA SER A 185 -6.17 -7.51 -4.65
C SER A 185 -6.25 -6.40 -3.60
N VAL A 186 -5.89 -5.19 -4.00
CA VAL A 186 -5.93 -3.99 -3.14
C VAL A 186 -7.01 -3.08 -3.67
N LYS A 187 -8.03 -2.80 -2.85
CA LYS A 187 -9.22 -2.03 -3.23
C LYS A 187 -8.89 -0.66 -3.85
N LEU A 188 -9.63 -0.29 -4.89
CA LEU A 188 -9.67 1.07 -5.42
C LEU A 188 -10.04 2.05 -4.29
N GLY A 189 -9.34 3.18 -4.21
CA GLY A 189 -9.52 4.16 -3.15
C GLY A 189 -8.82 3.82 -1.82
N ALA A 190 -8.22 2.63 -1.68
CA ALA A 190 -7.45 2.31 -0.49
C ALA A 190 -6.22 3.22 -0.35
N THR A 191 -5.88 3.57 0.89
CA THR A 191 -4.62 4.26 1.20
C THR A 191 -3.59 3.25 1.71
N LEU A 192 -2.34 3.38 1.26
CA LEU A 192 -1.24 2.51 1.69
C LEU A 192 -0.12 3.33 2.35
N ASP A 193 0.67 2.66 3.18
CA ASP A 193 1.83 3.24 3.86
C ASP A 193 2.92 3.65 2.84
N LEU A 194 3.41 4.88 2.95
CA LEU A 194 4.40 5.44 2.01
C LEU A 194 5.81 4.84 2.18
N VAL A 195 6.15 4.34 3.36
CA VAL A 195 7.51 3.88 3.70
C VAL A 195 7.63 2.36 3.62
N LYS A 196 6.59 1.65 4.06
CA LYS A 196 6.59 0.20 4.27
C LYS A 196 6.08 -0.60 3.07
N SER A 197 5.81 0.05 1.93
CA SER A 197 5.30 -0.58 0.70
C SER A 197 6.28 -0.48 -0.46
N ALA A 198 6.19 -1.42 -1.41
CA ALA A 198 7.00 -1.40 -2.64
C ALA A 198 6.72 -0.18 -3.50
N SER A 199 5.45 0.12 -3.72
CA SER A 199 4.98 1.32 -4.42
C SER A 199 5.42 2.60 -3.74
N GLY A 200 5.42 2.65 -2.40
CA GLY A 200 5.90 3.79 -1.64
C GLY A 200 7.39 4.06 -1.85
N GLN A 201 8.21 3.01 -1.80
CA GLN A 201 9.65 3.11 -2.09
C GLN A 201 9.92 3.59 -3.53
N VAL A 202 9.12 3.14 -4.50
CA VAL A 202 9.18 3.58 -5.89
C VAL A 202 8.79 5.05 -6.03
N LEU A 203 7.65 5.46 -5.46
CA LEU A 203 7.19 6.85 -5.51
C LEU A 203 8.22 7.81 -4.87
N LEU A 204 8.83 7.42 -3.75
CA LEU A 204 9.87 8.20 -3.09
C LEU A 204 11.18 8.25 -3.89
N ALA A 205 11.61 7.12 -4.47
CA ALA A 205 12.86 7.04 -5.23
C ALA A 205 12.88 7.87 -6.51
N PHE A 206 11.70 8.11 -7.08
CA PHE A 206 11.52 8.90 -8.29
C PHE A 206 10.71 10.17 -8.00
N ALA A 207 10.68 10.64 -6.74
CA ALA A 207 10.08 11.93 -6.42
C ALA A 207 10.95 13.08 -6.94
N PRO A 208 10.38 14.30 -7.11
CA PRO A 208 11.17 15.50 -7.37
C PRO A 208 12.29 15.73 -6.36
N ALA A 209 13.35 16.43 -6.79
CA ALA A 209 14.49 16.73 -5.94
C ALA A 209 14.04 17.38 -4.61
N GLY A 210 14.53 16.83 -3.49
CA GLY A 210 14.18 17.29 -2.14
C GLY A 210 12.84 16.77 -1.59
N GLU A 211 11.92 16.33 -2.45
CA GLU A 211 10.58 15.91 -2.03
C GLU A 211 10.62 14.60 -1.25
N ALA A 212 11.41 13.62 -1.67
CA ALA A 212 11.57 12.36 -0.94
C ALA A 212 12.06 12.59 0.50
N HIS A 213 13.03 13.49 0.67
CA HIS A 213 13.57 13.84 1.97
C HIS A 213 12.53 14.56 2.84
N ARG A 214 11.79 15.51 2.25
CA ARG A 214 10.70 16.23 2.92
C ARG A 214 9.60 15.29 3.41
N LEU A 215 9.19 14.32 2.58
CA LEU A 215 8.18 13.34 2.91
C LEU A 215 8.69 12.40 4.02
N LEU A 216 9.88 11.83 3.86
CA LEU A 216 10.48 10.94 4.86
C LEU A 216 10.63 11.60 6.24
N ASN A 217 10.96 12.90 6.29
CA ASN A 217 11.00 13.67 7.54
C ASN A 217 9.66 13.68 8.31
N GLN A 218 8.53 13.58 7.59
CA GLN A 218 7.19 13.65 8.18
C GLN A 218 6.60 12.28 8.50
N VAL A 219 7.01 11.23 7.78
CA VAL A 219 6.39 9.89 7.89
C VAL A 219 7.27 8.83 8.56
N ALA A 220 8.56 9.11 8.79
CA ALA A 220 9.47 8.17 9.43
C ALA A 220 10.49 8.87 10.34
N ALA A 221 10.90 8.17 11.40
CA ALA A 221 11.92 8.62 12.34
C ALA A 221 12.90 7.49 12.70
N GLY A 222 14.06 7.84 13.25
CA GLY A 222 15.02 6.87 13.77
C GLY A 222 15.46 5.80 12.77
N GLU A 223 15.43 4.53 13.20
CA GLU A 223 15.84 3.38 12.39
C GLU A 223 14.93 3.16 11.16
N ASP A 224 13.63 3.38 11.31
CA ASP A 224 12.66 3.24 10.20
C ASP A 224 13.00 4.20 9.05
N ARG A 225 13.38 5.43 9.39
CA ARG A 225 13.84 6.41 8.40
C ARG A 225 15.12 5.98 7.70
N GLN A 226 16.13 5.54 8.46
CA GLN A 226 17.40 5.10 7.86
C GLN A 226 17.20 3.90 6.93
N MET A 227 16.31 2.98 7.30
CA MET A 227 15.95 1.85 6.46
C MET A 227 15.23 2.30 5.18
N ALA A 228 14.31 3.26 5.30
CA ALA A 228 13.60 3.85 4.18
C ALA A 228 14.55 4.54 3.20
N GLU A 229 15.46 5.38 3.69
CA GLU A 229 16.47 6.09 2.86
C GLU A 229 17.35 5.10 2.10
N LYS A 230 17.81 4.02 2.75
CA LYS A 230 18.58 2.95 2.10
C LYS A 230 17.76 2.23 1.03
N ALA A 231 16.49 1.92 1.31
CA ALA A 231 15.62 1.25 0.37
C ALA A 231 15.32 2.14 -0.86
N VAL A 232 15.02 3.42 -0.62
CA VAL A 232 14.82 4.44 -1.66
C VAL A 232 16.05 4.58 -2.55
N ALA A 233 17.25 4.71 -1.97
CA ALA A 233 18.50 4.78 -2.73
C ALA A 233 18.76 3.51 -3.56
N LYS A 234 18.41 2.33 -3.04
CA LYS A 234 18.50 1.07 -3.79
C LYS A 234 17.53 1.08 -4.99
N VAL A 235 16.28 1.47 -4.77
CA VAL A 235 15.23 1.52 -5.80
C VAL A 235 15.59 2.52 -6.90
N ALA A 236 16.11 3.69 -6.55
CA ALA A 236 16.56 4.70 -7.52
C ALA A 236 17.65 4.16 -8.47
N ARG A 237 18.54 3.29 -7.98
CA ARG A 237 19.60 2.67 -8.81
C ARG A 237 19.09 1.54 -9.72
N GLN A 238 18.17 0.71 -9.22
CA GLN A 238 17.73 -0.50 -9.94
C GLN A 238 16.47 -0.30 -10.78
N GLY A 239 15.70 0.77 -10.56
CA GLY A 239 14.53 1.12 -11.36
C GLY A 239 13.19 0.54 -10.91
N PHE A 240 13.17 -0.26 -9.84
CA PHE A 240 11.96 -0.93 -9.33
C PHE A 240 12.12 -1.31 -7.86
N ALA A 241 11.03 -1.69 -7.20
CA ALA A 241 11.05 -2.33 -5.89
C ALA A 241 10.48 -3.74 -5.98
N ARG A 242 11.16 -4.71 -5.37
CA ARG A 242 10.60 -6.03 -5.08
C ARG A 242 10.85 -6.35 -3.62
N MET A 243 9.79 -6.67 -2.89
CA MET A 243 9.89 -7.03 -1.48
C MET A 243 8.85 -8.09 -1.10
N ARG A 244 9.23 -8.94 -0.14
CA ARG A 244 8.27 -9.76 0.58
C ARG A 244 7.40 -8.87 1.44
N SER A 245 6.09 -9.13 1.43
CA SER A 245 5.15 -8.44 2.29
C SER A 245 5.48 -8.70 3.76
N ARG A 246 5.42 -7.65 4.56
CA ARG A 246 5.52 -7.76 6.02
C ARG A 246 4.16 -8.07 6.68
N GLN A 247 3.08 -7.93 5.93
CA GLN A 247 1.71 -8.08 6.42
C GLN A 247 1.11 -9.45 6.04
N PHE A 248 1.52 -10.00 4.90
CA PHE A 248 0.95 -11.23 4.34
C PHE A 248 2.07 -12.22 4.01
N SER A 249 1.98 -13.43 4.57
CA SER A 249 2.91 -14.50 4.21
C SER A 249 2.68 -14.94 2.76
N GLY A 250 3.76 -15.25 2.04
CA GLY A 250 3.69 -15.73 0.66
C GLY A 250 3.40 -14.67 -0.42
N LEU A 251 3.35 -13.38 -0.05
CA LEU A 251 3.12 -12.28 -0.99
C LEU A 251 4.43 -11.55 -1.31
N ASP A 252 4.77 -11.48 -2.60
CA ASP A 252 5.89 -10.71 -3.15
C ASP A 252 5.32 -9.48 -3.89
N ALA A 253 5.52 -8.28 -3.35
CA ALA A 253 5.13 -7.05 -4.01
C ALA A 253 6.22 -6.61 -5.00
N ILE A 254 5.87 -6.49 -6.27
CA ILE A 254 6.74 -6.03 -7.36
C ILE A 254 6.17 -4.72 -7.89
N SER A 255 6.95 -3.64 -7.87
CA SER A 255 6.47 -2.30 -8.21
C SER A 255 7.46 -1.54 -9.08
N TYR A 256 6.94 -0.84 -10.09
CA TYR A 256 7.72 -0.02 -11.03
C TYR A 256 7.13 1.40 -11.14
N PRO A 257 7.97 2.43 -11.34
CA PRO A 257 7.51 3.80 -11.47
C PRO A 257 6.96 4.06 -12.87
N VAL A 258 5.81 4.73 -12.94
CA VAL A 258 5.33 5.36 -14.17
C VAL A 258 5.87 6.79 -14.19
N LEU A 259 6.74 7.11 -15.14
CA LEU A 259 7.51 8.36 -15.13
C LEU A 259 6.93 9.42 -16.08
N ASN A 260 7.07 10.69 -15.70
CA ASN A 260 6.85 11.82 -16.61
C ASN A 260 8.14 12.21 -17.38
N ARG A 261 8.05 13.28 -18.18
CA ARG A 261 9.17 13.82 -18.98
C ARG A 261 10.39 14.21 -18.15
N GLN A 262 10.17 14.60 -16.90
CA GLN A 262 11.23 15.01 -15.97
C GLN A 262 11.87 13.82 -15.26
N GLY A 263 11.40 12.60 -15.50
CA GLY A 263 11.87 11.40 -14.81
C GLY A 263 11.31 11.25 -13.39
N HIS A 264 10.24 12.00 -13.05
CA HIS A 264 9.55 11.85 -11.77
C HIS A 264 8.39 10.85 -11.88
N ALA A 265 8.17 10.06 -10.83
CA ALA A 265 7.04 9.16 -10.75
C ALA A 265 5.74 9.93 -10.59
N VAL A 266 4.84 9.75 -11.56
CA VAL A 266 3.44 10.20 -11.47
C VAL A 266 2.53 9.14 -10.87
N ALA A 267 2.96 7.87 -10.93
CA ALA A 267 2.30 6.74 -10.31
C ALA A 267 3.31 5.59 -10.10
N ALA A 268 2.91 4.58 -9.34
CA ALA A 268 3.57 3.28 -9.26
C ALA A 268 2.58 2.17 -9.63
N LEU A 269 2.97 1.30 -10.56
CA LEU A 269 2.20 0.12 -10.94
C LEU A 269 2.78 -1.10 -10.23
N THR A 270 1.93 -1.83 -9.52
CA THR A 270 2.35 -2.89 -8.60
C THR A 270 1.58 -4.18 -8.86
N VAL A 271 2.32 -5.29 -8.89
CA VAL A 271 1.79 -6.65 -8.87
C VAL A 271 2.05 -7.24 -7.49
N PRO A 272 1.02 -7.48 -6.66
CA PRO A 272 1.14 -8.26 -5.44
C PRO A 272 1.12 -9.75 -5.80
N TYR A 273 2.29 -10.28 -6.14
CA TYR A 273 2.41 -11.66 -6.62
C TYR A 273 2.18 -12.65 -5.47
N VAL A 274 1.24 -13.58 -5.68
CA VAL A 274 0.98 -14.69 -4.75
C VAL A 274 1.26 -16.01 -5.44
N THR A 275 2.06 -16.86 -4.79
CA THR A 275 2.33 -18.22 -5.24
C THR A 275 1.15 -19.12 -4.85
N ARG A 276 0.61 -19.86 -5.82
CA ARG A 276 -0.33 -20.95 -5.57
C ARG A 276 0.44 -22.26 -5.35
N LEU A 277 0.11 -22.97 -4.28
CA LEU A 277 0.77 -24.23 -3.91
C LEU A 277 0.22 -25.44 -4.69
N ASP A 278 -1.04 -25.34 -5.11
CA ASP A 278 -1.75 -26.36 -5.88
C ASP A 278 -1.50 -26.27 -7.40
N GLU A 279 -0.83 -25.22 -7.87
CA GLU A 279 -0.48 -25.00 -9.28
C GLU A 279 1.02 -24.67 -9.45
N PRO A 280 1.92 -25.66 -9.31
CA PRO A 280 3.37 -25.43 -9.34
C PRO A 280 3.91 -25.03 -10.72
N THR A 281 3.14 -25.24 -11.79
CA THR A 281 3.50 -24.88 -13.18
C THR A 281 3.15 -23.43 -13.53
N ARG A 282 2.58 -22.66 -12.59
CA ARG A 282 2.20 -21.27 -12.83
C ARG A 282 3.42 -20.40 -13.10
N LYS A 283 3.20 -19.34 -13.89
CA LYS A 283 4.22 -18.36 -14.27
C LYS A 283 4.87 -17.75 -13.02
N PRO A 284 6.21 -17.84 -12.86
CA PRO A 284 6.89 -17.44 -11.63
C PRO A 284 6.89 -15.91 -11.45
N ALA A 285 7.20 -15.45 -10.23
CA ALA A 285 7.29 -14.02 -9.90
C ALA A 285 8.26 -13.24 -10.82
N LEU A 286 9.32 -13.89 -11.32
CA LEU A 286 10.24 -13.26 -12.26
C LEU A 286 9.58 -12.97 -13.62
N TYR A 287 8.74 -13.88 -14.12
CA TYR A 287 7.96 -13.63 -15.33
C TYR A 287 6.98 -12.46 -15.14
N ALA A 288 6.30 -12.41 -13.99
CA ALA A 288 5.42 -11.28 -13.65
C ALA A 288 6.19 -9.95 -13.60
N GLN A 289 7.41 -9.96 -13.05
CA GLN A 289 8.29 -8.80 -13.00
C GLN A 289 8.68 -8.32 -14.41
N GLU A 290 9.07 -9.23 -15.31
CA GLU A 290 9.43 -8.89 -16.70
C GLU A 290 8.25 -8.28 -17.45
N ARG A 291 7.07 -8.91 -17.39
CA ARG A 291 5.85 -8.40 -18.03
C ARG A 291 5.42 -7.05 -17.47
N LEU A 292 5.53 -6.86 -16.15
CA LEU A 292 5.25 -5.58 -15.51
C LEU A 292 6.21 -4.48 -16.00
N ALA A 293 7.51 -4.79 -16.11
CA ALA A 293 8.50 -3.84 -16.59
C ALA A 293 8.22 -3.37 -18.03
N GLU A 294 7.84 -4.29 -18.92
CA GLU A 294 7.43 -3.97 -20.30
C GLU A 294 6.22 -3.03 -20.33
N VAL A 295 5.16 -3.38 -19.60
CA VAL A 295 3.93 -2.59 -19.53
C VAL A 295 4.18 -1.19 -18.97
N VAL A 296 5.03 -1.07 -17.95
CA VAL A 296 5.39 0.26 -17.40
C VAL A 296 6.24 1.07 -18.36
N ALA A 297 7.14 0.44 -19.12
CA ALA A 297 7.91 1.13 -20.14
C ALA A 297 7.02 1.70 -21.25
N GLU A 298 6.05 0.91 -21.74
CA GLU A 298 5.05 1.36 -22.71
C GLU A 298 4.17 2.49 -22.17
N LEU A 299 3.67 2.34 -20.94
CA LEU A 299 2.85 3.36 -20.30
C LEU A 299 3.63 4.66 -20.08
N THR A 300 4.87 4.56 -19.62
CA THR A 300 5.76 5.72 -19.44
C THR A 300 5.99 6.43 -20.77
N ALA A 301 6.24 5.70 -21.86
CA ALA A 301 6.40 6.27 -23.19
C ALA A 301 5.13 6.96 -23.70
N ALA A 302 3.94 6.39 -23.49
CA ALA A 302 2.65 6.98 -23.87
C ALA A 302 2.36 8.31 -23.14
N LEU A 303 2.90 8.46 -21.93
CA LEU A 303 2.84 9.70 -21.13
C LEU A 303 3.98 10.68 -21.45
N GLY A 304 4.88 10.31 -22.37
CA GLY A 304 6.02 11.11 -22.80
C GLY A 304 7.22 11.04 -21.85
N GLY A 305 7.19 10.20 -20.83
CA GLY A 305 8.35 9.92 -19.98
C GLY A 305 9.37 9.02 -20.66
N LYS A 306 10.56 8.95 -20.06
CA LYS A 306 11.58 7.96 -20.43
C LYS A 306 11.57 6.85 -19.38
N ALA A 307 11.56 5.60 -19.82
CA ALA A 307 11.63 4.46 -18.90
C ALA A 307 12.88 4.56 -18.02
N SER A 308 12.75 4.19 -16.75
CA SER A 308 13.92 3.96 -15.88
C SER A 308 14.81 2.88 -16.52
N PRO A 309 16.15 2.91 -16.32
CA PRO A 309 17.01 1.82 -16.78
C PRO A 309 16.42 0.47 -16.36
N ALA A 310 16.05 -0.32 -17.37
CA ALA A 310 15.50 -1.66 -17.18
C ALA A 310 16.55 -2.54 -16.49
N PRO A 311 16.15 -3.57 -15.73
CA PRO A 311 17.10 -4.56 -15.25
C PRO A 311 17.84 -5.15 -16.45
N VAL A 312 19.18 -5.12 -16.39
CA VAL A 312 20.04 -5.92 -17.26
C VAL A 312 19.52 -7.36 -17.19
N ARG A 313 19.28 -7.99 -18.34
CA ARG A 313 18.82 -9.39 -18.46
C ARG A 313 19.75 -10.33 -17.67
N GLY A 314 19.50 -10.50 -16.38
CA GLY A 314 20.29 -11.31 -15.45
C GLY A 314 19.80 -12.76 -15.44
N GLY A 315 19.69 -13.38 -16.62
CA GLY A 315 19.24 -14.76 -16.76
C GLY A 315 20.36 -15.80 -16.89
N ALA A 316 21.63 -15.38 -17.03
CA ALA A 316 22.70 -16.31 -17.42
C ALA A 316 23.72 -16.65 -16.31
N GLU A 317 23.73 -15.94 -15.18
CA GLU A 317 24.83 -16.05 -14.22
C GLU A 317 24.49 -16.87 -12.96
N LEU A 318 23.20 -17.02 -12.61
CA LEU A 318 22.78 -17.81 -11.46
C LEU A 318 22.77 -19.33 -11.71
N GLU A 319 22.71 -19.78 -12.97
CA GLU A 319 22.84 -21.22 -13.29
C GLU A 319 24.29 -21.73 -13.27
N ARG A 320 25.29 -20.86 -13.44
CA ARG A 320 26.70 -21.26 -13.44
C ARG A 320 27.21 -21.60 -12.04
N THR A 321 26.66 -20.96 -11.01
CA THR A 321 27.02 -21.24 -9.61
C THR A 321 26.37 -22.53 -9.10
N GLY A 322 25.17 -22.87 -9.59
CA GLY A 322 24.49 -24.14 -9.29
C GLY A 322 25.13 -25.37 -9.96
N ARG A 323 25.61 -25.24 -11.22
CA ARG A 323 26.28 -26.35 -11.91
C ARG A 323 27.70 -26.64 -11.42
N ARG A 324 28.38 -25.69 -10.76
CA ARG A 324 29.70 -25.95 -10.16
C ARG A 324 29.65 -26.70 -8.84
N LEU A 325 28.53 -26.67 -8.12
CA LEU A 325 28.37 -27.41 -6.86
C LEU A 325 27.99 -28.89 -7.09
N ASN A 326 27.32 -29.23 -8.19
CA ASN A 326 27.01 -30.64 -8.53
C ASN A 326 28.13 -31.38 -9.27
N ALA A 327 29.17 -30.68 -9.75
CA ALA A 327 30.31 -31.31 -10.43
C ALA A 327 31.46 -31.72 -9.48
N ALA A 328 31.39 -31.34 -8.20
CA ALA A 328 32.44 -31.62 -7.20
C ALA A 328 32.16 -32.82 -6.28
N GLY A 329 31.01 -33.48 -6.41
CA GLY A 329 30.56 -34.54 -5.48
C GLY A 329 30.72 -36.00 -5.95
N GLY A 330 31.39 -36.25 -7.08
CA GLY A 330 31.43 -37.59 -7.70
C GLY A 330 32.83 -38.16 -7.90
N ARG A 331 33.51 -38.60 -6.82
CA ARG A 331 34.54 -39.66 -6.87
C ARG A 331 34.46 -40.50 -5.58
N GLY A 332 34.30 -41.81 -5.76
CA GLY A 332 34.00 -42.82 -4.71
C GLY A 332 35.12 -43.10 -3.70
N PRO A 333 35.14 -44.31 -3.10
CA PRO A 333 35.53 -45.46 -3.91
C PRO A 333 34.72 -46.74 -3.68
N ALA A 334 34.77 -47.57 -4.72
CA ALA A 334 34.49 -48.99 -4.66
C ALA A 334 35.66 -49.74 -3.99
N SER A 335 35.35 -50.74 -3.16
CA SER A 335 36.17 -51.96 -3.02
C SER A 335 35.50 -52.97 -2.09
N GLN A 336 35.29 -54.17 -2.67
CA GLN A 336 35.26 -55.52 -2.09
C GLN A 336 34.15 -55.90 -1.11
#